data_AF-A0A930BVK6-F1
#
_entry.id   AF-A0A930BVK6-F1
#
_cell.length_a   1.000
_cell.length_b   1.000
_cell.length_c   1.000
_cell.angle_alpha   90.00
_cell.angle_beta   90.00
_cell.angle_gamma   90.00
#
_symmetry.space_group_name_H-M   'P 1'
#
loop_
_entity.id
_entity.type
_entity.pdbx_description
1 polymer ?
#
loop_
_entity_poly.entity_id
_entity_poly.type
_entity_poly.pdbx_seq_one_letter_code
_entity_poly.pdbx_strand_id
1 'polypeptide(L)' 'MNVIELHSRIWLSLQERRQRLPHALLLVGQKGLGKFDLARRFAASLLCESPRPDGLACGSCLACNWFEQG' A
#
# COMPACT_ATOMS: atom_id res chain seq x y z
N MET A 1 -14.48 -5.43 1.89
CA MET A 1 -14.22 -5.37 0.43
C MET A 1 -12.71 -5.45 0.22
N ASN A 2 -12.23 -6.36 -0.62
CA ASN A 2 -10.79 -6.56 -0.81
C ASN A 2 -10.22 -5.55 -1.83
N VAL A 3 -9.78 -4.39 -1.34
CA VAL A 3 -9.30 -3.28 -2.21
C VAL A 3 -8.10 -3.67 -3.08
N ILE A 4 -7.26 -4.59 -2.62
CA ILE A 4 -6.06 -5.03 -3.35
C ILE A 4 -6.44 -5.87 -4.56
N GLU A 5 -7.46 -6.72 -4.42
CA GLU A 5 -7.99 -7.52 -5.52
C GLU A 5 -8.65 -6.62 -6.59
N LEU A 6 -9.45 -5.65 -6.16
CA LEU A 6 -10.07 -4.66 -7.05
C LEU A 6 -9.03 -3.86 -7.85
N HIS A 7 -7.89 -3.54 -7.24
CA HIS A 7 -6.83 -2.72 -7.83
C HIS A 7 -5.54 -3.51 -8.14
N SER A 8 -5.63 -4.81 -8.40
CA SER A 8 -4.48 -5.71 -8.55
C SER A 8 -3.42 -5.21 -9.54
N ARG A 9 -3.85 -4.68 -10.70
CA ARG A 9 -2.95 -4.09 -11.70
C ARG A 9 -2.21 -2.86 -11.18
N ILE A 10 -2.90 -1.99 -10.46
CA ILE A 10 -2.30 -0.78 -9.87
C ILE A 10 -1.34 -1.17 -8.75
N TRP A 11 -1.70 -2.16 -7.92
CA TRP A 11 -0.84 -2.69 -6.87
C TRP A 11 0.49 -3.20 -7.44
N LEU A 12 0.45 -4.06 -8.47
CA LEU A 12 1.65 -4.55 -9.13
C LEU A 12 2.51 -3.41 -9.68
N SER A 13 1.90 -2.42 -10.33
CA SER A 13 2.62 -1.26 -10.86
C SER A 13 3.30 -0.42 -9.77
N LEU A 14 2.67 -0.28 -8.60
CA LEU A 14 3.26 0.40 -7.44
C LEU A 14 4.46 -0.38 -6.88
N GLN A 15 4.37 -1.71 -6.82
CA GLN A 15 5.45 -2.57 -6.36
C GLN A 15 6.68 -2.49 -7.27
N GLU A 16 6.50 -2.52 -8.59
CA GLU A 16 7.59 -2.39 -9.57
C GLU A 16 8.35 -1.06 -9.44
N ARG A 17 7.63 0.02 -9.08
CA ARG A 17 8.19 1.37 -8.97
C ARG A 17 8.81 1.67 -7.60
N ARG A 18 8.72 0.75 -6.63
CA ARG A 18 9.12 0.97 -5.22
C ARG A 18 10.54 1.52 -5.06
N GLN A 19 11.48 1.05 -5.88
CA GLN A 19 12.89 1.49 -5.85
C GLN A 19 13.12 2.91 -6.39
N ARG A 20 12.16 3.48 -7.11
CA ARG A 20 12.27 4.77 -7.82
C ARG A 20 10.98 5.59 -7.68
N LEU A 21 10.42 5.64 -6.48
CA LEU A 21 9.19 6.39 -6.22
C LEU A 21 9.44 7.91 -6.25
N PRO A 22 8.51 8.70 -6.81
CA PRO A 22 8.50 10.14 -6.62
C PRO A 22 8.19 10.50 -5.16
N HIS A 23 8.47 11.74 -4.77
CA HIS A 23 8.17 12.25 -3.42
C HIS A 23 6.65 12.34 -3.13
N ALA A 24 5.80 12.31 -4.17
CA ALA A 24 4.35 12.33 -4.04
C ALA A 24 3.69 11.49 -5.14
N LEU A 25 2.60 10.80 -4.77
CA LEU A 25 1.71 10.08 -5.67
C LEU A 25 0.30 10.64 -5.56
N LEU A 26 -0.36 10.87 -6.69
CA LEU A 26 -1.76 11.30 -6.73
C LEU A 26 -2.64 10.15 -7.24
N LEU A 27 -3.54 9.64 -6.39
CA LEU A 27 -4.51 8.60 -6.76
C LEU A 27 -5.86 9.23 -7.16
N VAL A 28 -6.25 9.10 -8.42
CA VAL A 28 -7.47 9.69 -8.98
C VAL A 28 -8.49 8.61 -9.35
N GLY A 29 -9.78 8.91 -9.16
CA GLY A 29 -10.89 8.04 -9.57
C GLY A 29 -12.18 8.37 -8.83
N GLN A 30 -13.26 7.68 -9.14
CA GLN A 30 -14.58 7.93 -8.55
C GLN A 30 -14.61 7.69 -7.02
N LYS A 31 -15.56 8.34 -6.33
CA LYS A 31 -15.82 8.12 -4.90
C LYS A 31 -16.25 6.66 -4.68
N GLY A 32 -15.81 6.05 -3.59
CA GLY A 32 -16.20 4.67 -3.23
C GLY A 32 -15.29 3.57 -3.77
N LEU A 33 -14.32 3.87 -4.64
CA LEU A 33 -13.37 2.86 -5.18
C LEU A 33 -12.26 2.42 -4.21
N GLY A 34 -12.27 2.83 -2.93
CA GLY A 34 -11.23 2.44 -1.98
C GLY A 34 -9.84 3.05 -2.24
N LYS A 35 -9.74 4.18 -2.95
CA LYS A 35 -8.44 4.83 -3.26
C LYS A 35 -7.61 5.15 -2.00
N PHE A 36 -8.28 5.58 -0.94
CA PHE A 36 -7.65 5.84 0.35
C PHE A 36 -7.12 4.54 0.98
N ASP A 37 -7.90 3.46 0.96
CA ASP A 37 -7.47 2.17 1.50
C ASP A 37 -6.30 1.59 0.70
N LEU A 38 -6.29 1.73 -0.62
CA LEU A 38 -5.15 1.36 -1.46
C LEU A 38 -3.90 2.14 -1.08
N ALA A 39 -4.01 3.47 -0.94
CA ALA A 39 -2.90 4.33 -0.54
C ALA A 39 -2.39 3.98 0.87
N ARG A 40 -3.28 3.78 1.84
CA ARG A 40 -2.93 3.41 3.22
C ARG A 40 -2.22 2.05 3.27
N ARG A 41 -2.70 1.05 2.53
CA ARG A 41 -2.05 -0.27 2.43
C ARG A 41 -0.68 -0.21 1.77
N PHE A 42 -0.52 0.63 0.74
CA PHE A 42 0.78 0.84 0.11
C PHE A 42 1.74 1.54 1.06
N ALA A 43 1.30 2.58 1.78
CA ALA A 43 2.09 3.25 2.80
C ALA A 43 2.54 2.28 3.91
N ALA A 44 1.63 1.44 4.41
CA ALA A 44 1.96 0.39 5.39
C ALA A 44 3.04 -0.57 4.84
N SER A 45 2.93 -0.98 3.58
CA SER A 45 3.93 -1.83 2.91
C SER A 45 5.29 -1.15 2.78
N LEU A 46 5.32 0.16 2.46
CA LEU A 46 6.56 0.92 2.33
C LEU A 46 7.33 1.02 3.64
N LEU A 47 6.61 1.20 4.76
CA LEU A 47 7.19 1.34 6.11
C LEU A 47 7.50 -0.01 6.78
N CYS A 48 6.88 -1.09 6.31
CA CYS A 48 7.07 -2.42 6.85
C CYS A 48 8.53 -2.89 6.69
N GLU A 49 9.11 -3.41 7.76
CA GLU A 49 10.49 -3.92 7.80
C GLU A 49 10.67 -5.20 6.97
N SER A 50 9.65 -6.05 6.92
CA SER A 50 9.67 -7.30 6.16
C SER A 50 8.35 -7.54 5.43
N PRO A 51 8.09 -6.83 4.31
CA PRO A 51 6.86 -7.02 3.52
C PRO A 51 6.72 -8.47 3.05
N ARG A 52 5.49 -8.93 2.92
CA ARG A 52 5.13 -10.24 2.37
C ARG A 52 5.49 -10.35 0.88
N PRO A 53 5.60 -11.56 0.31
CA PRO A 53 5.91 -11.75 -1.11
C PRO A 53 4.92 -11.11 -2.08
N ASP A 54 3.64 -10.99 -1.68
CA ASP A 54 2.59 -10.27 -2.41
C ASP A 54 2.70 -8.74 -2.30
N GLY A 55 3.72 -8.26 -1.59
CA GLY A 55 3.98 -6.86 -1.36
C GLY A 55 3.22 -6.25 -0.19
N LEU A 56 2.37 -6.98 0.51
CA LEU A 56 1.62 -6.41 1.64
C LEU A 56 2.51 -6.29 2.88
N ALA A 57 2.16 -5.37 3.77
CA ALA A 57 2.79 -5.31 5.09
C ALA A 57 2.64 -6.64 5.85
N CYS A 58 3.64 -6.99 6.67
CA CYS A 58 3.58 -8.22 7.48
C CYS A 58 2.54 -8.12 8.61
N GLY A 59 2.27 -6.92 9.11
CA GLY A 59 1.31 -6.67 10.19
C GLY A 59 1.81 -7.02 11.58
N SER A 60 3.09 -7.36 11.76
CA SER A 60 3.64 -7.81 13.05
C SER A 60 4.96 -7.15 13.46
N CYS A 61 5.67 -6.49 12.54
CA CYS A 61 6.90 -5.76 12.88
C CYS A 61 6.60 -4.49 13.68
N LEU A 62 7.63 -3.94 14.32
CA LEU A 62 7.49 -2.73 15.13
C LEU A 62 6.89 -1.59 14.29
N ALA A 63 7.43 -1.33 13.11
CA ALA A 63 6.91 -0.31 12.20
C ALA A 63 5.42 -0.52 11.82
N CYS A 64 4.97 -1.75 11.59
CA CYS A 64 3.56 -2.05 11.33
C CYS A 64 2.68 -1.72 12.54
N ASN A 65 3.12 -2.08 13.74
CA ASN A 65 2.37 -1.80 14.97
C ASN A 65 2.23 -0.28 15.21
N TRP A 66 3.31 0.48 14.97
CA TRP A 66 3.26 1.95 15.04
C TRP A 66 2.33 2.54 13.98
N PHE A 67 2.36 2.05 12.75
CA PHE A 67 1.50 2.53 11.67
C PHE A 67 0.02 2.34 11.97
N GLU A 68 -0.38 1.23 12.59
CA GLU A 68 -1.78 0.99 12.96
C GLU A 68 -2.29 1.91 14.09
N GLN A 69 -1.40 2.61 14.80
CA GLN A 69 -1.82 3.61 15.81
C GLN A 69 -2.21 4.98 15.20
N GLY A 70 -2.00 5.21 13.90
CA GLY A 70 -2.27 6.52 13.25
C GLY A 70 -2.14 6.56 11.74
#